data_AF-A0A1G0JIG2-F1
#
_entry.id   AF-A0A1G0JIG2-F1
#
_cell.length_a   1.000
_cell.length_b   1.000
_cell.length_c   1.000
_cell.angle_alpha   90.00
_cell.angle_beta   90.00
_cell.angle_gamma   90.00
#
_symmetry.space_group_name_H-M   'P 1'
#
loop_
_entity.id
_entity.type
_entity.pdbx_description
1 polymer ?
#
loop_
_entity_poly.entity_id
_entity_poly.type
_entity_poly.pdbx_seq_one_letter_code
_entity_poly.pdbx_strand_id
1 'polypeptide(L)'
;MDVELHNPINRIREHRDTLRKSERKVADFILDNATAVINMRIVDVASAAEVSEPTVLRFCRALGFDGFQSFKLQLAQHLGTNASYSQFSVDDADTAADLSNKVFDSTIGSLLSVRDQLDPAVLEKAIDTLCHASRVEFYGFGASGSVAADAQHKFFRLQVSSAAYTDPHIQLMSAISLGAKDVVVAISQSGRTKALMQSVTLAMEAGATVICLAPQGTPLSELCSIPIHVNVEEDQHEFTPVSSRIAHLLVIDVLAMGVARFRKSMLKDHLKLMNKSLRTLRTYKS
;
A
#
# COMPACT_ATOMS: atom_id res chain seq x y z
N MET A 1 17.02 11.74 8.10
CA MET A 1 17.22 11.83 9.56
C MET A 1 16.30 12.93 10.04
N ASP A 2 15.11 12.72 10.61
CA ASP A 2 14.59 11.55 11.32
C ASP A 2 13.05 11.53 11.18
N VAL A 3 12.53 10.73 10.25
CA VAL A 3 11.08 10.52 10.12
C VAL A 3 10.66 9.22 10.85
N GLU A 4 11.62 8.44 11.34
CA GLU A 4 11.42 7.13 11.96
C GLU A 4 11.08 7.16 13.47
N LEU A 5 11.11 8.33 14.13
CA LEU A 5 11.16 8.43 15.61
C LEU A 5 9.90 8.99 16.32
N HIS A 6 8.73 9.02 15.67
CA HIS A 6 7.50 9.58 16.29
C HIS A 6 6.49 8.55 16.80
N ASN A 7 6.83 7.26 16.90
CA ASN A 7 5.93 6.23 17.45
C ASN A 7 6.01 6.20 18.99
N PRO A 8 5.00 6.71 19.74
CA PRO A 8 5.07 6.79 21.19
C PRO A 8 5.04 5.41 21.86
N ILE A 9 4.38 4.42 21.27
CA ILE A 9 4.30 3.05 21.81
C ILE A 9 5.65 2.35 21.72
N ASN A 10 6.36 2.48 20.59
CA ASN A 10 7.70 1.91 20.45
C ASN A 10 8.70 2.57 21.41
N ARG A 11 8.65 3.90 21.55
CA ARG A 11 9.51 4.61 22.52
C ARG A 11 9.24 4.18 23.95
N ILE A 12 7.97 3.95 24.32
CA ILE A 12 7.62 3.39 25.62
C ILE A 12 8.29 2.02 25.81
N ARG A 13 8.17 1.11 24.83
CA ARG A 13 8.75 -0.24 24.92
C ARG A 13 10.28 -0.23 25.02
N GLU A 14 10.95 0.58 24.20
CA GLU A 14 12.41 0.70 24.17
C GLU A 14 12.99 1.28 25.46
N HIS A 15 12.32 2.28 26.04
CA HIS A 15 12.83 2.98 27.23
C HIS A 15 12.28 2.39 28.53
N ARG A 16 11.35 1.43 28.48
CA ARG A 16 10.63 0.88 29.64
C ARG A 16 11.53 0.46 30.80
N ASP A 17 12.65 -0.17 30.48
CA ASP A 17 13.60 -0.68 31.48
C ASP A 17 14.46 0.43 32.09
N THR A 18 14.63 1.54 31.38
CA THR A 18 15.38 2.74 31.84
C THR A 18 14.51 3.73 32.63
N LEU A 19 13.17 3.61 32.56
CA LEU A 19 12.24 4.45 33.30
C LEU A 19 12.28 4.17 34.81
N ARG A 20 12.04 5.21 35.62
CA ARG A 20 11.89 5.06 37.07
C ARG A 20 10.66 4.24 37.40
N LYS A 21 10.63 3.60 38.58
CA LYS A 21 9.50 2.75 39.02
C LYS A 21 8.13 3.43 38.88
N SER A 22 8.03 4.72 39.21
CA SER A 22 6.78 5.49 39.10
C SER A 22 6.43 5.87 37.65
N GLU A 23 7.42 6.06 36.77
CA GLU A 23 7.19 6.34 35.34
C GLU A 23 6.82 5.05 34.59
N ARG A 24 7.35 3.90 35.03
CA ARG A 24 6.99 2.58 34.50
C ARG A 24 5.52 2.23 34.75
N LYS A 25 4.96 2.61 35.90
CA LYS A 25 3.50 2.49 36.13
C LYS A 25 2.68 3.24 35.08
N VAL A 26 3.13 4.44 34.69
CA VAL A 26 2.49 5.24 33.64
C VAL A 26 2.66 4.57 32.27
N ALA A 27 3.86 4.07 31.98
CA ALA A 27 4.14 3.31 30.75
C ALA A 27 3.22 2.10 30.60
N ASP A 28 3.11 1.28 31.65
CA ASP A 28 2.31 0.06 31.66
C ASP A 28 0.83 0.37 31.46
N PHE A 29 0.30 1.33 32.24
CA PHE A 29 -1.08 1.78 32.09
C PHE A 29 -1.40 2.25 30.66
N ILE A 30 -0.50 3.03 30.05
CA ILE A 30 -0.68 3.55 28.69
C ILE A 30 -0.59 2.43 27.65
N LEU A 31 0.32 1.47 27.80
CA LEU A 31 0.42 0.32 26.88
C LEU A 31 -0.86 -0.52 26.90
N ASP A 32 -1.48 -0.68 28.06
CA ASP A 32 -2.69 -1.47 28.23
C ASP A 32 -3.96 -0.70 27.82
N ASN A 33 -3.93 0.64 27.79
CA ASN A 33 -5.13 1.50 27.63
C ASN A 33 -4.95 2.62 26.59
N ALA A 34 -4.08 2.42 25.59
CA ALA A 34 -3.62 3.47 24.68
C ALA A 34 -4.76 4.30 24.04
N THR A 35 -5.81 3.63 23.55
CA THR A 35 -7.00 4.26 22.94
C THR A 35 -7.79 5.13 23.92
N ALA A 36 -7.95 4.67 25.16
CA ALA A 36 -8.68 5.40 26.18
C ALA A 36 -7.91 6.66 26.65
N VAL A 37 -6.58 6.56 26.72
CA VAL A 37 -5.69 7.64 27.18
C VAL A 37 -5.80 8.92 26.34
N ILE A 38 -6.14 8.82 25.05
CA ILE A 38 -6.37 9.99 24.17
C ILE A 38 -7.40 10.95 24.79
N ASN A 39 -8.47 10.39 25.36
CA ASN A 39 -9.60 11.15 25.88
C ASN A 39 -9.48 11.47 27.38
N MET A 40 -8.47 10.94 28.07
CA MET A 40 -8.24 11.20 29.48
C MET A 40 -7.54 12.56 29.70
N ARG A 41 -7.82 13.19 30.84
CA ARG A 41 -7.03 14.31 31.35
C ARG A 41 -5.83 13.77 32.13
N ILE A 42 -4.82 14.61 32.33
CA ILE A 42 -3.60 14.20 33.04
C ILE A 42 -3.88 13.69 34.47
N VAL A 43 -4.85 14.30 35.16
CA VAL A 43 -5.33 13.88 36.48
C VAL A 43 -5.95 12.48 36.46
N ASP A 44 -6.68 12.14 35.39
CA ASP A 44 -7.34 10.84 35.26
C ASP A 44 -6.30 9.74 35.00
N VAL A 45 -5.30 10.00 34.15
CA VAL A 45 -4.15 9.10 33.92
C VAL A 45 -3.31 8.93 35.17
N ALA A 46 -3.04 10.02 35.90
CA ALA A 46 -2.28 9.96 37.14
C ALA A 46 -2.99 9.09 38.19
N SER A 47 -4.31 9.27 38.34
CA SER A 47 -5.14 8.46 39.23
C SER A 47 -5.13 6.99 38.83
N ALA A 48 -5.40 6.68 37.56
CA ALA A 48 -5.47 5.30 37.07
C ALA A 48 -4.13 4.55 37.11
N ALA A 49 -3.02 5.26 36.91
CA ALA A 49 -1.67 4.72 37.05
C ALA A 49 -1.13 4.76 38.50
N GLU A 50 -1.94 5.21 39.48
CA GLU A 50 -1.57 5.37 40.90
C GLU A 50 -0.31 6.22 41.13
N VAL A 51 -0.24 7.38 40.46
CA VAL A 51 0.86 8.33 40.56
C VAL A 51 0.36 9.77 40.66
N SER A 52 1.28 10.72 40.82
CA SER A 52 0.97 12.15 40.78
C SER A 52 1.09 12.72 39.36
N GLU A 53 0.35 13.80 39.05
CA GLU A 53 0.44 14.49 37.75
C GLU A 53 1.88 14.90 37.34
N PRO A 54 2.74 15.41 38.27
CA PRO A 54 4.14 15.66 37.94
C PRO A 54 4.92 14.42 37.50
N THR A 55 4.51 13.22 37.91
CA THR A 55 5.13 11.96 37.46
C THR A 55 4.74 11.65 36.02
N VAL A 56 3.49 11.88 35.63
CA VAL A 56 3.04 11.76 34.23
C VAL A 56 3.80 12.74 33.33
N LEU A 57 4.02 13.98 33.78
CA LEU A 57 4.82 14.97 33.02
C LEU A 57 6.29 14.55 32.90
N ARG A 58 6.90 14.01 33.95
CA ARG A 58 8.28 13.49 33.90
C ARG A 58 8.41 12.31 32.95
N PHE A 59 7.44 11.39 32.96
CA PHE A 59 7.36 10.28 32.00
C PHE A 59 7.36 10.81 30.55
N CYS A 60 6.49 11.77 30.21
CA CYS A 60 6.44 12.35 28.87
C CYS A 60 7.79 12.96 28.46
N ARG A 61 8.46 13.68 29.37
CA ARG A 61 9.78 14.29 29.10
C ARG A 61 10.90 13.26 28.99
N ALA A 62 10.87 12.20 29.78
CA ALA A 62 11.83 11.10 29.70
C ALA A 62 11.78 10.41 28.34
N LEU A 63 10.59 10.36 27.74
CA LEU A 63 10.37 9.89 26.38
C LEU A 63 10.49 11.02 25.34
N GLY A 64 11.11 12.14 25.65
CA GLY A 64 11.42 13.22 24.70
C GLY A 64 10.20 13.98 24.14
N PHE A 65 9.09 14.04 24.88
CA PHE A 65 7.94 14.88 24.55
C PHE A 65 7.89 16.14 25.43
N ASP A 66 7.42 17.25 24.86
CA ASP A 66 7.35 18.56 25.55
C ASP A 66 6.32 18.62 26.70
N GLY A 67 5.47 17.60 26.83
CA GLY A 67 4.50 17.46 27.90
C GLY A 67 3.37 16.50 27.54
N PHE A 68 2.38 16.39 28.44
CA PHE A 68 1.28 15.43 28.28
C PHE A 68 0.41 15.70 27.05
N GLN A 69 0.16 16.97 26.69
CA GLN A 69 -0.62 17.30 25.48
C GLN A 69 0.14 16.94 24.19
N SER A 70 1.44 17.22 24.12
CA SER A 70 2.29 16.82 22.98
C SER A 70 2.35 15.30 22.84
N PHE A 71 2.51 14.59 23.96
CA PHE A 71 2.43 13.13 24.01
C PHE A 71 1.07 12.61 23.52
N LYS A 72 -0.06 13.15 24.01
CA LYS A 72 -1.40 12.74 23.56
C LYS A 72 -1.64 13.03 22.08
N LEU A 73 -1.12 14.14 21.56
CA LEU A 73 -1.24 14.46 20.14
C LEU A 73 -0.51 13.42 19.28
N GLN A 74 0.73 13.07 19.63
CA GLN A 74 1.47 12.04 18.91
C GLN A 74 0.89 10.65 19.13
N LEU A 75 0.39 10.35 20.33
CA LEU A 75 -0.31 9.10 20.61
C LEU A 75 -1.62 9.02 19.81
N ALA A 76 -2.37 10.11 19.68
CA ALA A 76 -3.57 10.18 18.85
C ALA A 76 -3.27 10.22 17.35
N GLN A 77 -2.09 10.67 16.92
CA GLN A 77 -1.64 10.53 15.54
C GLN A 77 -1.22 9.10 15.24
N HIS A 78 -0.50 8.46 16.16
CA HIS A 78 -0.11 7.05 16.07
C HIS A 78 -1.31 6.12 16.15
N LEU A 79 -2.22 6.39 17.08
CA LEU A 79 -3.49 5.73 17.18
C LEU A 79 -4.50 6.27 16.17
N GLY A 80 -4.28 7.38 15.47
CA GLY A 80 -5.15 7.81 14.37
C GLY A 80 -4.75 7.11 13.07
N THR A 81 -3.44 6.95 12.89
CA THR A 81 -2.85 6.05 11.90
C THR A 81 -3.09 4.57 12.22
N ASN A 82 -3.46 4.20 13.46
CA ASN A 82 -3.86 2.83 13.82
C ASN A 82 -5.35 2.64 14.21
N ALA A 83 -6.14 3.67 14.51
CA ALA A 83 -7.58 3.58 14.86
C ALA A 83 -8.49 3.86 13.68
N SER A 84 -7.93 4.27 12.54
CA SER A 84 -8.53 3.97 11.22
C SER A 84 -8.14 2.56 10.72
N TYR A 85 -7.34 1.82 11.48
CA TYR A 85 -6.99 0.41 11.29
C TYR A 85 -7.47 -0.45 12.46
N SER A 86 -8.59 -0.07 13.08
CA SER A 86 -9.39 -1.09 13.77
C SER A 86 -9.78 -2.12 12.71
N GLN A 87 -9.17 -3.30 12.79
CA GLN A 87 -9.63 -4.59 12.27
C GLN A 87 -11.01 -4.43 11.63
N PHE A 88 -11.06 -4.44 10.30
CA PHE A 88 -12.31 -4.20 9.58
C PHE A 88 -13.31 -5.26 10.05
N SER A 89 -14.27 -4.85 10.88
CA SER A 89 -15.32 -5.71 11.40
C SER A 89 -16.66 -5.11 11.01
N VAL A 90 -17.35 -5.80 10.13
CA VAL A 90 -18.77 -5.57 9.89
C VAL A 90 -19.53 -6.12 11.08
N ASP A 91 -20.33 -5.27 11.70
CA ASP A 91 -21.30 -5.68 12.70
C ASP A 91 -22.66 -5.87 12.01
N ASP A 92 -23.45 -6.87 12.44
CA ASP A 92 -24.81 -7.10 11.92
C ASP A 92 -25.72 -5.88 12.11
N ALA A 93 -25.39 -4.98 13.04
CA ALA A 93 -26.11 -3.73 13.30
C ALA A 93 -25.64 -2.54 12.44
N ASP A 94 -24.60 -2.68 11.61
CA ASP A 94 -24.06 -1.56 10.82
C ASP A 94 -25.10 -1.02 9.82
N THR A 95 -25.27 0.31 9.82
CA THR A 95 -26.06 0.97 8.77
C THR A 95 -25.25 1.12 7.49
N ALA A 96 -25.92 1.43 6.37
CA ALA A 96 -25.23 1.74 5.11
C ALA A 96 -24.25 2.93 5.23
N ALA A 97 -24.54 3.89 6.12
CA ALA A 97 -23.65 5.01 6.38
C ALA A 97 -22.38 4.57 7.15
N ASP A 98 -22.55 3.70 8.14
CA ASP A 98 -21.44 3.13 8.90
C ASP A 98 -20.53 2.29 8.02
N LEU A 99 -21.12 1.42 7.18
CA LEU A 99 -20.38 0.62 6.20
C LEU A 99 -19.61 1.51 5.22
N SER A 100 -20.24 2.58 4.72
CA SER A 100 -19.56 3.54 3.83
C SER A 100 -18.33 4.11 4.53
N ASN A 101 -18.49 4.69 5.72
CA ASN A 101 -17.38 5.29 6.47
C ASN A 101 -16.27 4.25 6.73
N LYS A 102 -16.62 3.06 7.24
CA LYS A 102 -15.66 1.98 7.53
C LYS A 102 -14.86 1.56 6.29
N VAL A 103 -15.53 1.33 5.16
CA VAL A 103 -14.86 0.90 3.92
C VAL A 103 -13.95 2.00 3.36
N PHE A 104 -14.43 3.25 3.33
CA PHE A 104 -13.64 4.39 2.86
C PHE A 104 -12.42 4.63 3.75
N ASP A 105 -12.60 4.70 5.06
CA ASP A 105 -11.53 5.01 6.01
C ASP A 105 -10.46 3.91 6.03
N SER A 106 -10.87 2.64 6.03
CA SER A 106 -9.95 1.49 5.97
C SER A 106 -9.16 1.46 4.65
N THR A 107 -9.83 1.75 3.53
CA THR A 107 -9.17 1.83 2.22
C THR A 107 -8.19 3.01 2.20
N ILE A 108 -8.60 4.20 2.63
CA ILE A 108 -7.75 5.40 2.67
C ILE A 108 -6.52 5.14 3.54
N GLY A 109 -6.70 4.56 4.72
CA GLY A 109 -5.60 4.14 5.58
C GLY A 109 -4.61 3.27 4.81
N SER A 110 -5.09 2.15 4.25
CA SER A 110 -4.28 1.21 3.47
C SER A 110 -3.48 1.90 2.37
N LEU A 111 -4.11 2.83 1.65
CA LEU A 111 -3.47 3.58 0.56
C LEU A 111 -2.40 4.56 1.07
N LEU A 112 -2.63 5.24 2.19
CA LEU A 112 -1.63 6.12 2.81
C LEU A 112 -0.41 5.32 3.25
N SER A 113 -0.61 4.18 3.90
CA SER A 113 0.47 3.30 4.33
C SER A 113 1.29 2.77 3.16
N VAL A 114 0.64 2.31 2.08
CA VAL A 114 1.34 1.88 0.86
C VAL A 114 2.13 3.05 0.27
N ARG A 115 1.53 4.23 0.11
CA ARG A 115 2.19 5.42 -0.45
C ARG A 115 3.49 5.75 0.32
N ASP A 116 3.43 5.70 1.64
CA ASP A 116 4.55 6.09 2.50
C ASP A 116 5.69 5.05 2.52
N GLN A 117 5.42 3.81 2.09
CA GLN A 117 6.40 2.73 1.99
C GLN A 117 6.99 2.56 0.59
N LEU A 118 6.42 3.19 -0.45
CA LEU A 118 6.92 3.07 -1.81
C LEU A 118 8.32 3.71 -1.93
N ASP A 119 9.28 2.93 -2.41
CA ASP A 119 10.63 3.42 -2.71
C ASP A 119 10.65 4.20 -4.05
N PRO A 120 10.94 5.51 -4.02
CA PRO A 120 11.01 6.31 -5.24
C PRO A 120 12.04 5.83 -6.26
N ALA A 121 13.18 5.29 -5.81
CA ALA A 121 14.23 4.82 -6.70
C ALA A 121 13.82 3.53 -7.44
N VAL A 122 13.11 2.64 -6.76
CA VAL A 122 12.54 1.44 -7.39
C VAL A 122 11.46 1.81 -8.39
N LEU A 123 10.59 2.77 -8.04
CA LEU A 123 9.56 3.29 -8.97
C LEU A 123 10.20 3.92 -10.22
N GLU A 124 11.25 4.72 -10.05
CA GLU A 124 11.95 5.33 -11.19
C GLU A 124 12.59 4.27 -12.10
N LYS A 125 13.25 3.26 -11.51
CA LYS A 125 13.80 2.12 -12.26
C LYS A 125 12.71 1.35 -13.01
N ALA A 126 11.56 1.10 -12.38
CA ALA A 126 10.42 0.43 -13.00
C ALA A 126 9.87 1.24 -14.19
N ILE A 127 9.68 2.55 -13.99
CA ILE A 127 9.19 3.46 -15.05
C ILE A 127 10.16 3.48 -16.22
N ASP A 128 11.46 3.61 -15.98
CA ASP A 128 12.48 3.62 -17.03
C ASP A 128 12.49 2.31 -17.84
N THR A 129 12.42 1.18 -17.14
CA THR A 129 12.33 -0.16 -17.75
C THR A 129 11.08 -0.27 -18.65
N LEU A 130 9.93 0.19 -18.16
CA LEU A 130 8.68 0.19 -18.93
C LEU A 130 8.71 1.14 -20.14
N CYS A 131 9.42 2.26 -20.06
CA CYS A 131 9.53 3.22 -21.16
C CYS A 131 10.27 2.64 -22.37
N HIS A 132 11.30 1.83 -22.12
CA HIS A 132 12.18 1.22 -23.11
C HIS A 132 11.75 -0.18 -23.55
N ALA A 133 10.71 -0.74 -22.94
CA ALA A 133 10.17 -2.05 -23.29
C ALA A 133 9.62 -2.10 -24.72
N SER A 134 9.89 -3.21 -25.42
CA SER A 134 9.28 -3.53 -26.72
C SER A 134 7.85 -4.07 -26.54
N ARG A 135 7.64 -4.87 -25.49
CA ARG A 135 6.35 -5.43 -25.07
C ARG A 135 6.27 -5.42 -23.55
N VAL A 136 5.08 -5.11 -23.03
CA VAL A 136 4.77 -5.17 -21.59
C VAL A 136 3.60 -6.12 -21.35
N GLU A 137 3.80 -7.19 -20.59
CA GLU A 137 2.73 -8.12 -20.25
C GLU A 137 2.36 -8.01 -18.76
N PHE A 138 1.06 -8.01 -18.46
CA PHE A 138 0.53 -7.92 -17.11
C PHE A 138 -0.02 -9.28 -16.69
N TYR A 139 0.53 -9.85 -15.62
CA TYR A 139 0.19 -11.18 -15.13
C TYR A 139 -0.50 -11.09 -13.77
N GLY A 140 -1.60 -11.80 -13.60
CA GLY A 140 -2.33 -11.84 -12.34
C GLY A 140 -3.59 -12.71 -12.41
N PHE A 141 -3.99 -13.27 -11.27
CA PHE A 141 -5.17 -14.13 -11.16
C PHE A 141 -6.23 -13.52 -10.24
N GLY A 142 -7.51 -13.86 -10.47
CA GLY A 142 -8.62 -13.37 -9.65
C GLY A 142 -8.67 -11.84 -9.58
N ALA A 143 -8.69 -11.28 -8.37
CA ALA A 143 -8.67 -9.84 -8.14
C ALA A 143 -7.45 -9.16 -8.79
N SER A 144 -6.26 -9.77 -8.72
CA SER A 144 -5.05 -9.26 -9.38
C SER A 144 -5.15 -9.32 -10.91
N GLY A 145 -5.94 -10.24 -11.46
CA GLY A 145 -6.25 -10.29 -12.88
C GLY A 145 -7.05 -9.07 -13.36
N SER A 146 -7.96 -8.55 -12.53
CA SER A 146 -8.68 -7.30 -12.85
C SER A 146 -7.75 -6.09 -12.90
N VAL A 147 -6.73 -6.06 -12.03
CA VAL A 147 -5.68 -5.03 -12.07
C VAL A 147 -4.83 -5.18 -13.33
N ALA A 148 -4.47 -6.40 -13.71
CA ALA A 148 -3.71 -6.65 -14.94
C ALA A 148 -4.46 -6.17 -16.20
N ALA A 149 -5.77 -6.43 -16.28
CA ALA A 149 -6.61 -5.96 -17.39
C ALA A 149 -6.71 -4.43 -17.44
N ASP A 150 -6.90 -3.78 -16.29
CA ASP A 150 -6.90 -2.31 -16.20
C ASP A 150 -5.53 -1.71 -16.61
N ALA A 151 -4.43 -2.32 -16.16
CA ALA A 151 -3.09 -1.92 -16.54
C ALA A 151 -2.86 -2.02 -18.05
N GLN A 152 -3.25 -3.15 -18.66
CA GLN A 152 -3.18 -3.31 -20.12
C GLN A 152 -4.00 -2.24 -20.84
N HIS A 153 -5.22 -1.92 -20.38
CA HIS A 153 -6.03 -0.86 -20.97
C HIS A 153 -5.34 0.52 -20.86
N LYS A 154 -4.68 0.83 -19.74
CA LYS A 154 -3.92 2.07 -19.56
C LYS A 154 -2.72 2.15 -20.49
N PHE A 155 -1.90 1.10 -20.53
CA PHE A 155 -0.67 1.07 -21.32
C PHE A 155 -0.92 1.02 -22.84
N PHE A 156 -1.98 0.35 -23.28
CA PHE A 156 -2.44 0.40 -24.67
C PHE A 156 -2.70 1.84 -25.14
N ARG A 157 -3.36 2.66 -24.31
CA ARG A 157 -3.62 4.09 -24.61
C ARG A 157 -2.35 4.93 -24.67
N LEU A 158 -1.25 4.44 -24.09
CA LEU A 158 0.09 5.06 -24.14
C LEU A 158 0.93 4.51 -25.31
N GLN A 159 0.31 3.83 -26.28
CA GLN A 159 0.98 3.21 -27.43
C GLN A 159 2.12 2.28 -27.02
N VAL A 160 1.98 1.62 -25.87
CA VAL A 160 2.84 0.51 -25.47
C VAL A 160 2.20 -0.78 -26.00
N SER A 161 2.99 -1.65 -26.62
CA SER A 161 2.54 -2.99 -26.96
C SER A 161 2.27 -3.75 -25.66
N SER A 162 1.01 -3.95 -25.32
CA SER A 162 0.62 -4.48 -24.00
C SER A 162 -0.43 -5.57 -24.06
N ALA A 163 -0.24 -6.62 -23.26
CA ALA A 163 -1.18 -7.72 -23.09
C ALA A 163 -1.43 -8.00 -21.59
N ALA A 164 -2.60 -8.53 -21.25
CA ALA A 164 -2.89 -9.05 -19.92
C ALA A 164 -3.27 -10.53 -20.03
N TYR A 165 -2.67 -11.35 -19.18
CA TYR A 165 -2.96 -12.78 -19.14
C TYR A 165 -3.37 -13.20 -17.73
N THR A 166 -4.56 -13.78 -17.65
CA THR A 166 -5.19 -14.27 -16.41
C THR A 166 -5.47 -15.77 -16.45
N ASP A 167 -5.21 -16.42 -17.59
CA ASP A 167 -5.24 -17.88 -17.74
C ASP A 167 -3.81 -18.43 -17.55
N PRO A 168 -3.60 -19.41 -16.66
CA PRO A 168 -2.26 -19.90 -16.33
C PRO A 168 -1.58 -20.61 -17.51
N HIS A 169 -2.33 -21.28 -18.38
CA HIS A 169 -1.75 -21.96 -19.54
C HIS A 169 -1.26 -20.96 -20.58
N ILE A 170 -2.10 -19.98 -20.91
CA ILE A 170 -1.73 -18.93 -21.86
C ILE A 170 -0.58 -18.08 -21.30
N GLN A 171 -0.58 -17.78 -20.00
CA GLN A 171 0.48 -17.03 -19.36
C GLN A 171 1.84 -17.76 -19.43
N LEU A 172 1.87 -19.08 -19.21
CA LEU A 172 3.09 -19.88 -19.38
C LEU A 172 3.58 -19.87 -20.84
N MET A 173 2.68 -20.07 -21.80
CA MET A 173 3.02 -20.02 -23.23
C MET A 173 3.59 -18.65 -23.63
N SER A 174 2.99 -17.57 -23.11
CA SER A 174 3.45 -16.20 -23.38
C SER A 174 4.82 -15.96 -22.76
N ALA A 175 5.04 -16.40 -21.51
CA ALA A 175 6.30 -16.24 -20.81
C ALA A 175 7.50 -16.81 -21.57
N ILE A 176 7.33 -18.00 -22.18
CA ILE A 176 8.36 -18.66 -22.99
C ILE A 176 8.69 -17.87 -24.27
N SER A 177 7.75 -17.05 -24.76
CA SER A 177 7.91 -16.24 -25.97
C SER A 177 8.61 -14.89 -25.75
N LEU A 178 8.94 -14.56 -24.50
CA LEU A 178 9.54 -13.27 -24.16
C LEU A 178 11.03 -13.20 -24.53
N GLY A 179 11.59 -11.99 -24.47
CA GLY A 179 13.01 -11.76 -24.68
C GLY A 179 13.55 -10.58 -23.88
N ALA A 180 14.84 -10.27 -24.09
CA ALA A 180 15.59 -9.26 -23.34
C ALA A 180 15.05 -7.82 -23.36
N LYS A 181 14.14 -7.50 -24.29
CA LYS A 181 13.49 -6.19 -24.39
C LYS A 181 12.04 -6.18 -23.90
N ASP A 182 11.55 -7.31 -23.41
CA ASP A 182 10.20 -7.46 -22.93
C ASP A 182 10.16 -7.36 -21.40
N VAL A 183 9.03 -6.88 -20.90
CA VAL A 183 8.81 -6.66 -19.47
C VAL A 183 7.54 -7.35 -19.03
N VAL A 184 7.60 -8.03 -17.89
CA VAL A 184 6.42 -8.56 -17.22
C VAL A 184 6.15 -7.75 -15.96
N VAL A 185 4.90 -7.37 -15.74
CA VAL A 185 4.41 -6.82 -14.47
C VAL A 185 3.55 -7.89 -13.80
N ALA A 186 4.11 -8.57 -12.80
CA ALA A 186 3.46 -9.66 -12.06
C ALA A 186 2.77 -9.12 -10.79
N ILE A 187 1.46 -9.35 -10.66
CA ILE A 187 0.64 -8.77 -9.60
C ILE A 187 0.11 -9.90 -8.71
N SER A 188 0.48 -9.90 -7.43
CA SER A 188 -0.01 -10.90 -6.47
C SER A 188 0.07 -10.39 -5.04
N GLN A 189 -1.10 -10.21 -4.43
CA GLN A 189 -1.18 -9.80 -3.04
C GLN A 189 -0.65 -10.86 -2.07
N SER A 190 -0.86 -12.14 -2.34
CA SER A 190 -0.27 -13.19 -1.50
C SER A 190 1.23 -13.34 -1.69
N GLY A 191 1.75 -12.88 -2.84
CA GLY A 191 3.12 -13.11 -3.30
C GLY A 191 3.52 -14.60 -3.41
N ARG A 192 2.52 -15.50 -3.40
CA ARG A 192 2.71 -16.96 -3.23
C ARG A 192 1.96 -17.81 -4.24
N THR A 193 1.30 -17.20 -5.23
CA THR A 193 0.55 -17.94 -6.24
C THR A 193 1.48 -18.78 -7.12
N LYS A 194 1.44 -20.11 -6.96
CA LYS A 194 2.34 -21.06 -7.63
C LYS A 194 2.38 -20.90 -9.15
N ALA A 195 1.21 -20.84 -9.79
CA ALA A 195 1.12 -20.69 -11.25
C ALA A 195 1.77 -19.39 -11.74
N LEU A 196 1.62 -18.29 -10.98
CA LEU A 196 2.24 -17.01 -11.32
C LEU A 196 3.77 -17.10 -11.21
N MET A 197 4.27 -17.67 -10.12
CA MET A 197 5.71 -17.84 -9.90
C MET A 197 6.33 -18.68 -11.02
N GLN A 198 5.67 -19.74 -11.47
CA GLN A 198 6.14 -20.54 -12.60
C GLN A 198 6.26 -19.71 -13.89
N SER A 199 5.26 -18.91 -14.23
CA SER A 199 5.34 -18.03 -15.40
C SER A 199 6.42 -16.95 -15.26
N VAL A 200 6.60 -16.41 -14.05
CA VAL A 200 7.65 -15.41 -13.77
C VAL A 200 9.04 -16.02 -13.95
N THR A 201 9.27 -17.23 -13.43
CA THR A 201 10.54 -17.94 -13.64
C THR A 201 10.81 -18.14 -15.13
N LEU A 202 9.83 -18.64 -15.91
CA LEU A 202 10.00 -18.82 -17.35
C LEU A 202 10.25 -17.51 -18.10
N ALA A 203 9.57 -16.43 -17.72
CA ALA A 203 9.78 -15.11 -18.32
C ALA A 203 11.22 -14.62 -18.09
N MET A 204 11.74 -14.81 -16.88
CA MET A 204 13.12 -14.45 -16.54
C MET A 204 14.14 -15.35 -17.26
N GLU A 205 13.88 -16.65 -17.37
CA GLU A 205 14.71 -17.58 -18.15
C GLU A 205 14.74 -17.23 -19.64
N ALA A 206 13.64 -16.71 -20.19
CA ALA A 206 13.57 -16.17 -21.55
C ALA A 206 14.27 -14.80 -21.71
N GLY A 207 14.73 -14.20 -20.61
CA GLY A 207 15.49 -12.94 -20.57
C GLY A 207 14.64 -11.70 -20.31
N ALA A 208 13.33 -11.84 -20.09
CA ALA A 208 12.47 -10.70 -19.78
C ALA A 208 12.81 -10.09 -18.42
N THR A 209 12.64 -8.77 -18.30
CA THR A 209 12.71 -8.12 -16.98
C THR A 209 11.37 -8.26 -16.28
N VAL A 210 11.36 -8.69 -15.01
CA VAL A 210 10.13 -8.83 -14.24
C VAL A 210 10.04 -7.78 -13.14
N ILE A 211 9.00 -6.96 -13.21
CA ILE A 211 8.56 -6.06 -12.15
C ILE A 211 7.44 -6.79 -11.39
N CYS A 212 7.45 -6.80 -10.05
CA CYS A 212 6.32 -7.31 -9.29
C CYS A 212 5.64 -6.26 -8.42
N LEU A 213 4.33 -6.41 -8.26
CA LEU A 213 3.54 -5.77 -7.22
C LEU A 213 3.11 -6.86 -6.23
N ALA A 214 3.78 -6.91 -5.08
CA ALA A 214 3.56 -7.92 -4.04
C ALA A 214 4.08 -7.41 -2.68
N PRO A 215 3.64 -7.98 -1.55
CA PRO A 215 4.21 -7.65 -0.25
C PRO A 215 5.69 -8.02 -0.15
N GLN A 216 6.42 -7.28 0.68
CA GLN A 216 7.82 -7.53 1.00
C GLN A 216 8.02 -8.88 1.71
N GLY A 217 9.15 -9.55 1.45
CA GLY A 217 9.48 -10.84 2.06
C GLY A 217 8.61 -12.00 1.57
N THR A 218 7.89 -11.82 0.47
CA THR A 218 7.16 -12.90 -0.20
C THR A 218 8.03 -13.55 -1.27
N PRO A 219 7.82 -14.85 -1.58
CA PRO A 219 8.58 -15.55 -2.62
C PRO A 219 8.60 -14.83 -3.98
N LEU A 220 7.47 -14.23 -4.38
CA LEU A 220 7.42 -13.43 -5.61
C LEU A 220 8.31 -12.18 -5.53
N SER A 221 8.27 -11.45 -4.41
CA SER A 221 9.07 -10.23 -4.23
C SER A 221 10.58 -10.49 -4.20
N GLU A 222 11.00 -11.68 -3.75
CA GLU A 222 12.40 -12.11 -3.74
C GLU A 222 12.87 -12.63 -5.10
N LEU A 223 11.94 -13.12 -5.93
CA LEU A 223 12.23 -13.69 -7.24
C LEU A 223 12.42 -12.62 -8.32
N CYS A 224 11.65 -11.54 -8.30
CA CYS A 224 11.57 -10.59 -9.41
C CYS A 224 12.76 -9.62 -9.51
N SER A 225 13.01 -9.12 -10.73
CA SER A 225 14.11 -8.18 -11.03
C SER A 225 13.94 -6.81 -10.38
N ILE A 226 12.69 -6.35 -10.23
CA ILE A 226 12.31 -5.05 -9.67
C ILE A 226 11.08 -5.24 -8.77
N PRO A 227 11.26 -5.43 -7.45
CA PRO A 227 10.13 -5.62 -6.55
C PRO A 227 9.57 -4.28 -6.05
N ILE A 228 8.35 -3.94 -6.46
CA ILE A 228 7.60 -2.83 -5.86
C ILE A 228 6.75 -3.42 -4.74
N HIS A 229 7.13 -3.10 -3.50
CA HIS A 229 6.46 -3.61 -2.33
C HIS A 229 5.11 -2.93 -2.10
N VAL A 230 4.04 -3.72 -2.17
CA VAL A 230 2.68 -3.28 -1.85
C VAL A 230 2.24 -4.02 -0.58
N ASN A 231 2.61 -3.44 0.56
CA ASN A 231 2.36 -4.02 1.87
C ASN A 231 0.95 -3.63 2.33
N VAL A 232 0.00 -4.52 2.12
CA VAL A 232 -1.37 -4.40 2.63
C VAL A 232 -1.66 -5.61 3.50
N GLU A 233 -2.05 -5.37 4.74
CA GLU A 233 -2.52 -6.44 5.62
C GLU A 233 -3.91 -6.88 5.15
N GLU A 234 -4.04 -8.13 4.72
CA GLU A 234 -5.35 -8.73 4.48
C GLU A 234 -5.76 -9.50 5.74
N ASP A 235 -6.65 -8.89 6.53
CA ASP A 235 -7.31 -9.56 7.63
C ASP A 235 -8.16 -10.73 7.11
N GLN A 236 -8.01 -11.91 7.71
CA GLN A 236 -8.72 -13.14 7.31
C GLN A 236 -10.22 -13.16 7.68
N HIS A 237 -10.84 -12.00 7.92
CA HIS A 237 -12.25 -11.90 8.25
C HIS A 237 -13.10 -11.96 6.97
N GLU A 238 -14.26 -12.60 7.07
CA GLU A 238 -15.13 -12.95 5.94
C GLU A 238 -15.60 -11.74 5.11
N PHE A 239 -15.55 -10.52 5.66
CA PHE A 239 -16.07 -9.30 5.05
C PHE A 239 -15.05 -8.20 4.80
N THR A 240 -13.74 -8.43 4.90
CA THR A 240 -12.74 -7.35 4.70
C THR A 240 -12.68 -6.86 3.25
N PRO A 241 -12.71 -5.53 2.99
CA PRO A 241 -12.52 -4.98 1.66
C PRO A 241 -11.16 -5.38 1.12
N VAL A 242 -11.11 -5.79 -0.15
CA VAL A 242 -9.86 -6.10 -0.84
C VAL A 242 -9.15 -4.78 -1.22
N SER A 243 -8.69 -4.03 -0.21
CA SER A 243 -8.00 -2.74 -0.35
C SER A 243 -6.69 -2.89 -1.12
N SER A 244 -6.06 -4.06 -1.03
CA SER A 244 -4.89 -4.48 -1.82
C SER A 244 -5.09 -4.29 -3.32
N ARG A 245 -6.30 -4.60 -3.84
CA ARG A 245 -6.64 -4.38 -5.26
C ARG A 245 -6.59 -2.91 -5.62
N ILE A 246 -7.11 -2.02 -4.77
CA ILE A 246 -7.12 -0.57 -5.01
C ILE A 246 -5.70 -0.02 -4.92
N ALA A 247 -4.90 -0.49 -3.96
CA ALA A 247 -3.49 -0.13 -3.85
C ALA A 247 -2.71 -0.50 -5.12
N HIS A 248 -2.88 -1.73 -5.63
CA HIS A 248 -2.27 -2.14 -6.90
C HIS A 248 -2.69 -1.27 -8.08
N LEU A 249 -3.98 -0.91 -8.20
CA LEU A 249 -4.48 -0.02 -9.25
C LEU A 249 -3.80 1.36 -9.21
N LEU A 250 -3.60 1.92 -8.01
CA LEU A 250 -2.93 3.21 -7.84
C LEU A 250 -1.43 3.13 -8.15
N VAL A 251 -0.76 2.05 -7.78
CA VAL A 251 0.66 1.85 -8.16
C VAL A 251 0.78 1.73 -9.69
N ILE A 252 -0.14 1.01 -10.35
CA ILE A 252 -0.23 0.98 -11.82
C ILE A 252 -0.46 2.39 -12.40
N ASP A 253 -1.28 3.23 -11.77
CA ASP A 253 -1.47 4.62 -12.20
C ASP A 253 -0.20 5.45 -12.11
N VAL A 254 0.58 5.29 -11.04
CA VAL A 254 1.89 5.94 -10.90
C VAL A 254 2.82 5.52 -12.02
N LEU A 255 2.92 4.21 -12.30
CA LEU A 255 3.75 3.69 -13.39
C LEU A 255 3.28 4.20 -14.76
N ALA A 256 1.98 4.14 -15.03
CA ALA A 256 1.37 4.63 -16.27
C ALA A 256 1.61 6.13 -16.48
N MET A 257 1.48 6.95 -15.42
CA MET A 257 1.78 8.39 -15.53
C MET A 257 3.26 8.66 -15.75
N GLY A 258 4.15 7.87 -15.14
CA GLY A 258 5.58 7.89 -15.43
C GLY A 258 5.88 7.66 -16.91
N VAL A 259 5.30 6.59 -17.48
CA VAL A 259 5.44 6.26 -18.91
C VAL A 259 4.81 7.33 -19.81
N ALA A 260 3.63 7.84 -19.45
CA ALA A 260 2.95 8.90 -20.20
C ALA A 260 3.79 10.19 -20.25
N ARG A 261 4.47 10.54 -19.15
CA ARG A 261 5.38 11.69 -19.08
C ARG A 261 6.55 11.53 -20.06
N PHE A 262 7.16 10.34 -20.11
CA PHE A 262 8.25 10.03 -21.05
C PHE A 262 7.79 10.09 -22.51
N ARG A 263 6.59 9.57 -22.81
CA ARG A 263 6.05 9.50 -24.18
C ARG A 263 5.25 10.73 -24.62
N LYS A 264 5.25 11.82 -23.83
CA LYS A 264 4.36 12.98 -24.00
C LYS A 264 4.36 13.57 -25.43
N SER A 265 5.53 13.69 -26.05
CA SER A 265 5.68 14.22 -27.42
C SER A 265 5.00 13.31 -28.46
N MET A 266 5.21 12.00 -28.35
CA MET A 266 4.66 10.99 -29.26
C MET A 266 3.15 10.82 -29.10
N LEU A 267 2.64 10.97 -27.87
CA LEU A 267 1.23 10.72 -27.55
C LEU A 267 0.29 11.88 -27.92
N LYS A 268 0.80 13.10 -28.10
CA LYS A 268 -0.03 14.31 -28.19
C LYS A 268 -1.09 14.21 -29.29
N ASP A 269 -0.71 13.76 -30.48
CA ASP A 269 -1.62 13.67 -31.62
C ASP A 269 -2.47 12.40 -31.58
N HIS A 270 -1.91 11.29 -31.09
CA HIS A 270 -2.64 10.05 -30.88
C HIS A 270 -3.81 10.23 -29.89
N LEU A 271 -3.56 10.84 -28.73
CA LEU A 271 -4.60 11.08 -27.71
C LEU A 271 -5.69 12.03 -28.21
N LYS A 272 -5.32 13.06 -28.99
CA LYS A 272 -6.31 13.94 -29.65
C LYS A 272 -7.19 13.17 -30.61
N LEU A 273 -6.60 12.33 -31.46
CA LEU A 273 -7.34 11.51 -32.42
C LEU A 273 -8.28 10.54 -31.71
N MET A 274 -7.77 9.80 -30.71
CA MET A 274 -8.56 8.88 -29.92
C MET A 274 -9.74 9.58 -29.23
N ASN A 275 -9.51 10.73 -28.58
CA ASN A 275 -10.59 11.49 -27.95
C ASN A 275 -11.64 11.99 -28.95
N LYS A 276 -11.21 12.40 -30.16
CA LYS A 276 -12.13 12.79 -31.25
C LYS A 276 -12.99 11.60 -31.69
N SER A 277 -12.38 10.44 -31.91
CA SER A 277 -13.08 9.22 -32.33
C SER A 277 -14.03 8.70 -31.25
N LEU A 278 -13.63 8.71 -29.98
CA LEU A 278 -14.49 8.24 -28.88
C LEU A 278 -15.72 9.12 -28.68
N ARG A 279 -15.67 10.41 -29.05
CA ARG A 279 -16.86 11.27 -29.03
C ARG A 279 -17.94 10.82 -30.00
N THR A 280 -17.60 10.13 -31.10
CA THR A 280 -18.60 9.63 -32.06
C THR A 280 -19.39 8.43 -31.51
N LEU A 281 -18.86 7.77 -30.47
CA LEU A 281 -19.53 6.67 -29.77
C LEU A 281 -20.50 7.18 -28.69
N ARG A 282 -20.57 8.49 -28.45
CA ARG A 282 -21.49 9.11 -27.48
C ARG A 282 -22.68 9.71 -28.23
N THR A 283 -23.88 9.29 -27.86
CA THR A 283 -25.08 10.04 -28.21
C THR A 283 -25.14 11.30 -27.35
N TYR A 284 -25.28 12.46 -27.99
CA TYR A 284 -25.58 13.69 -27.26
C TYR A 284 -27.02 13.61 -26.74
N LYS A 285 -27.26 14.11 -25.52
CA LYS A 285 -28.63 14.30 -25.03
C LYS A 285 -29.37 15.22 -26.01
N SER A 286 -30.51 14.73 -26.51
CA SER A 286 -31.53 15.54 -27.18
C SER A 286 -32.06 16.62 -26.26
#